data_AF-A0ABD0PJB4-F1
#
_entry.id   AF-A0ABD0PJB4-F1
#
_cell.length_a   1.000
_cell.length_b   1.000
_cell.length_c   1.000
_cell.angle_alpha   90.00
_cell.angle_beta   90.00
_cell.angle_gamma   90.00
#
_symmetry.space_group_name_H-M   'P 1'
#
loop_
_entity.id
_entity.type
_entity.pdbx_description
1 polymer ?
#
loop_
_entity_poly.entity_id
_entity_poly.type
_entity_poly.pdbx_seq_one_letter_code
_entity_poly.pdbx_strand_id
1 'polypeptide(L)' 'AYVSAKHEGDKVIVFERANVIFVFNFHPTNSYSNYRVAVGPPGKYPSPVQTL' A
#
# COMPACT_ATOMS: atom_id res chain seq x y z
N ALA A 1 -7.49 12.87 7.38
CA ALA A 1 -6.69 11.76 6.83
C ALA A 1 -7.27 10.46 7.39
N TYR A 2 -7.60 9.49 6.54
CA TYR A 2 -8.11 8.19 6.95
C TYR A 2 -6.96 7.17 6.83
N VAL A 3 -6.67 6.44 7.91
CA VAL A 3 -5.63 5.42 7.95
C VAL A 3 -6.32 4.06 7.89
N SER A 4 -6.12 3.31 6.80
CA SER A 4 -6.84 2.06 6.56
C SER A 4 -6.21 0.83 7.23
N ALA A 5 -4.90 0.84 7.50
CA ALA A 5 -4.25 -0.18 8.32
C ALA A 5 -2.88 0.32 8.83
N LYS A 6 -2.57 0.03 10.10
CA LYS A 6 -1.22 0.09 10.67
C LYS A 6 -0.83 -1.32 11.11
N HIS A 7 -0.21 -2.10 10.23
CA HIS A 7 0.39 -3.37 10.63
C HIS A 7 1.78 -3.08 11.20
N GLU A 8 1.85 -2.74 12.49
CA GLU A 8 3.12 -2.37 13.16
C GLU A 8 4.20 -3.45 13.08
N GLY A 9 3.80 -4.73 13.00
CA GLY A 9 4.70 -5.85 12.76
C GLY A 9 5.27 -5.86 11.33
N ASP A 10 4.43 -5.59 10.33
CA ASP A 10 4.87 -5.58 8.92
C ASP A 10 5.61 -4.29 8.55
N LYS A 11 5.43 -3.22 9.34
CA LYS A 11 5.97 -1.88 9.08
C LYS A 11 5.54 -1.35 7.70
N VAL A 12 4.34 -1.72 7.25
CA VAL A 12 3.74 -1.25 6.00
C VAL A 12 2.73 -0.15 6.28
N ILE A 13 2.80 0.96 5.53
CA ILE A 13 1.84 2.05 5.54
C ILE A 13 1.12 2.09 4.20
N VAL A 14 -0.21 2.07 4.23
CA VAL A 14 -1.07 2.23 3.06
C VAL A 14 -1.97 3.44 3.27
N PHE A 15 -2.07 4.30 2.25
CA PHE A 15 -3.09 5.35 2.22
C PHE A 15 -3.52 5.69 0.79
N GLU A 16 -4.67 6.36 0.68
CA GLU A 16 -5.23 6.81 -0.59
C GLU A 16 -5.27 8.34 -0.63
N ARG A 17 -4.87 8.94 -1.76
CA ARG A 17 -5.02 10.38 -2.03
C ARG A 17 -5.27 10.60 -3.51
N ALA A 18 -6.35 11.33 -3.83
CA ALA A 18 -6.71 11.68 -5.21
C ALA A 18 -6.83 10.45 -6.17
N ASN A 19 -7.49 9.38 -5.72
CA ASN A 19 -7.65 8.11 -6.45
C ASN A 19 -6.34 7.35 -6.74
N VAL A 20 -5.26 7.69 -6.04
CA VAL A 20 -3.98 6.98 -6.10
C VAL A 20 -3.73 6.31 -4.76
N ILE A 21 -3.33 5.04 -4.81
CA ILE A 21 -2.96 4.25 -3.64
C ILE A 21 -1.45 4.30 -3.47
N PHE A 22 -1.00 4.66 -2.28
CA PHE A 22 0.39 4.64 -1.87
C PHE A 22 0.64 3.49 -0.92
N VAL A 23 1.71 2.72 -1.15
CA VAL A 23 2.13 1.59 -0.32
C VAL A 23 3.61 1.77 -0.01
N PHE A 24 3.96 1.93 1.26
CA PHE A 24 5.34 2.05 1.73
C PHE A 24 5.65 0.90 2.69
N ASN A 25 6.71 0.13 2.40
CA ASN A 25 7.24 -0.89 3.29
C ASN A 25 8.50 -0.36 3.99
N PHE A 26 8.43 -0.16 5.31
CA PHE A 26 9.55 0.27 6.14
C PHE A 26 10.23 -0.89 6.88
N HIS A 27 9.95 -2.14 6.50
CA HIS A 27 10.64 -3.27 7.09
C HIS A 27 12.09 -3.34 6.59
N PRO A 28 13.11 -3.41 7.46
CA PRO A 28 14.51 -3.38 7.05
C PRO A 28 14.98 -4.62 6.26
N THR A 29 14.15 -5.66 6.17
CA THR A 29 14.56 -7.01 5.72
C THR A 29 13.43 -7.81 5.05
N ASN A 30 12.17 -7.55 5.40
CA ASN A 30 11.06 -8.37 4.93
C ASN A 30 10.48 -7.78 3.66
N SER A 31 10.35 -8.63 2.66
CA SER A 31 9.65 -8.35 1.41
C SER A 31 8.39 -9.20 1.37
N TYR A 32 7.30 -8.62 0.86
CA TYR A 32 5.98 -9.26 0.84
C TYR A 32 5.54 -9.46 -0.62
N SER A 33 5.31 -10.71 -1.01
CA SER A 33 4.62 -11.04 -2.27
C SER A 33 3.13 -11.21 -1.98
N ASN A 34 2.28 -10.74 -2.90
CA ASN A 34 0.82 -10.84 -2.80
C ASN A 34 0.21 -10.17 -1.55
N TYR A 35 0.82 -9.09 -1.06
CA TYR A 35 0.29 -8.32 0.07
C TYR A 35 -1.09 -7.74 -0.26
N ARG A 36 -2.12 -8.09 0.52
CA ARG A 36 -3.49 -7.65 0.28
C ARG A 36 -3.72 -6.26 0.86
N VAL A 37 -4.10 -5.33 -0.01
CA VAL A 37 -4.44 -3.96 0.37
C VAL A 37 -5.95 -3.75 0.20
N ALA A 38 -6.61 -3.28 1.26
CA ALA A 38 -8.01 -2.87 1.18
C ALA A 38 -8.11 -1.53 0.43
N VAL A 39 -8.96 -1.49 -0.59
CA VAL A 39 -9.20 -0.31 -1.45
C VAL A 39 -10.66 0.10 -1.35
N GLY A 40 -10.95 1.41 -1.47
CA GLY A 40 -12.31 1.92 -1.38
C GLY A 40 -13.16 1.56 -2.61
N PRO A 41 -12.91 2.17 -3.77
CA PRO A 41 -13.68 1.86 -4.96
C PRO A 41 -13.25 0.53 -5.60
N PRO A 42 -14.21 -0.32 -6.02
CA PRO A 42 -13.90 -1.48 -6.84
C PRO A 42 -13.37 -1.03 -8.21
N GLY A 43 -12.32 -1.65 -8.71
CA GLY A 43 -11.73 -1.28 -9.99
C GLY A 43 -10.41 -1.99 -10.25
N LYS A 44 -9.92 -1.89 -11.49
CA LYS A 44 -8.55 -2.27 -11.84
C LYS A 44 -7.65 -1.07 -11.61
N TYR A 45 -6.70 -1.20 -10.69
CA TYR A 45 -5.67 -0.21 -10.47
C TYR A 45 -4.47 -0.59 -11.35
N PRO A 46 -4.19 0.12 -12.46
CA PRO A 46 -2.97 -0.10 -13.21
C PRO A 46 -1.79 0.30 -12.31
N SER A 47 -0.75 -0.52 -12.24
CA SER A 47 0.51 -0.11 -11.60
C SER A 47 1.20 0.89 -12.53
N PRO A 48 1.31 2.19 -12.20
CA PRO A 48 2.30 3.03 -12.86
C PRO A 48 3.65 2.47 -12.43
N VAL A 49 4.32 1.73 -13.33
CA VAL A 49 5.66 1.20 -13.06
C VAL A 49 6.59 2.41 -12.94
N GLN A 50 6.94 2.77 -11.71
CA GLN A 50 8.02 3.70 -11.42
C GLN A 50 8.94 3.03 -10.40
N THR A 51 9.92 2.31 -10.93
CA THR A 51 11.06 1.79 -10.17
C THR A 51 12.02 2.96 -9.92
N LEU A 52 12.26 3.30 -8.65
CA LEU A 52 13.44 4.04 -8.22
C LEU A 52 14.44 3.05 -7.61
#